data_AF-A0A923VUR9-F1
#
_entry.id   AF-A0A923VUR9-F1
#
_cell.length_a   1.000
_cell.length_b   1.000
_cell.length_c   1.000
_cell.angle_alpha   90.00
_cell.angle_beta   90.00
_cell.angle_gamma   90.00
#
_symmetry.space_group_name_H-M   'P 1'
#
loop_
_entity.id
_entity.type
_entity.pdbx_description
1 polymer ?
#
loop_
_entity_poly.entity_id
_entity_poly.type
_entity_poly.pdbx_seq_one_letter_code
_entity_poly.pdbx_strand_id
1 'polypeptide(L)'
;MMILNFILQPSVVNDTLTNAASAVVTNVAPAESVSYLSFILKGGILIVPIIILLFFCIYVIIERYLSIKKATKQDKNLVSDIKLQLKSGKLDNAIMLCGRENTAAGNILRSGISIIGRPIAEIESNMEKTANIEIAQMERGLGYLGLIS
;
A
#
# COMPACT_ATOMS: atom_id res chain seq x y z
N MET A 1 -62.32 48.23 15.03
CA MET A 1 -62.11 48.13 13.57
C MET A 1 -60.71 47.58 13.23
N MET A 2 -60.26 46.53 13.93
CA MET A 2 -58.95 45.89 13.71
C MET A 2 -59.07 44.36 13.51
N ILE A 3 -60.20 43.79 13.91
CA ILE A 3 -60.55 42.36 13.80
C ILE A 3 -61.10 41.97 12.41
N LEU A 4 -61.59 42.93 11.62
CA LEU A 4 -62.12 42.65 10.27
C LEU A 4 -61.01 42.53 9.21
N ASN A 5 -59.81 43.05 9.49
CA ASN A 5 -58.66 43.02 8.55
C ASN A 5 -57.80 41.75 8.69
N PHE A 6 -58.10 40.89 9.68
CA PHE A 6 -57.33 39.67 9.96
C PHE A 6 -57.88 38.42 9.23
N ILE A 7 -59.14 38.44 8.77
CA ILE A 7 -59.82 37.29 8.11
C ILE A 7 -59.77 37.35 6.57
N LEU A 8 -59.41 38.50 5.98
CA LEU A 8 -59.29 38.66 4.52
C LEU A 8 -57.87 38.53 3.96
N GLN A 9 -56.87 38.18 4.78
CA GLN A 9 -55.61 37.70 4.24
C GLN A 9 -55.73 36.19 3.99
N PRO A 10 -55.50 35.71 2.75
CA PRO A 10 -55.42 34.28 2.52
C PRO A 10 -54.29 33.73 3.39
N SER A 11 -54.63 32.78 4.26
CA SER A 11 -53.69 31.94 4.99
C SER A 11 -52.88 31.11 3.99
N VAL A 12 -51.86 31.72 3.40
CA VAL A 12 -50.77 31.01 2.73
C VAL A 12 -49.74 30.62 3.79
N VAL A 13 -50.07 29.54 4.51
CA VAL A 13 -49.12 28.76 5.31
C VAL A 13 -48.16 28.04 4.37
N ASN A 14 -47.36 28.80 3.60
CA ASN A 14 -46.42 28.24 2.64
C ASN A 14 -45.01 28.87 2.68
N ASP A 15 -44.75 29.92 3.46
CA ASP A 15 -43.48 30.66 3.39
C ASP A 15 -42.46 30.45 4.54
N THR A 16 -42.40 29.24 5.08
CA THR A 16 -41.18 28.76 5.78
C THR A 16 -40.56 27.50 5.16
N LEU A 17 -41.15 26.98 4.08
CA LEU A 17 -40.57 25.91 3.26
C LEU A 17 -40.07 26.40 1.89
N THR A 18 -40.44 27.62 1.47
CA THR A 18 -40.03 28.24 0.19
C THR A 18 -38.71 29.02 0.29
N ASN A 19 -38.32 29.50 1.48
CA ASN A 19 -37.06 30.26 1.63
C ASN A 19 -35.80 29.39 1.83
N ALA A 20 -35.95 28.06 1.95
CA ALA A 20 -34.85 27.10 2.00
C ALA A 20 -34.64 26.31 0.68
N ALA A 21 -35.52 26.52 -0.32
CA ALA A 21 -35.48 25.80 -1.59
C ALA A 21 -35.10 26.67 -2.81
N SER A 22 -34.98 28.00 -2.64
CA SER A 22 -34.71 28.93 -3.76
C SER A 22 -33.29 29.52 -3.83
N ALA A 23 -32.34 29.04 -3.02
CA ALA A 23 -30.91 29.31 -3.21
C ALA A 23 -30.20 28.24 -4.06
N VAL A 24 -30.93 27.26 -4.58
CA VAL A 24 -30.46 26.36 -5.64
C VAL A 24 -30.98 26.91 -6.96
N VAL A 25 -30.36 27.99 -7.43
CA VAL A 25 -30.48 28.41 -8.82
C VAL A 25 -29.75 27.37 -9.65
N THR A 26 -30.52 26.44 -10.21
CA THR A 26 -30.17 25.62 -11.35
C THR A 26 -29.93 26.52 -12.56
N ASN A 27 -28.71 27.04 -12.69
CA ASN A 27 -28.19 27.47 -13.99
C ASN A 27 -27.37 26.32 -14.59
N VAL A 28 -28.07 25.38 -15.23
CA VAL A 28 -27.49 24.32 -16.06
C VAL A 28 -27.52 24.74 -17.53
N ALA A 29 -26.37 25.19 -18.05
CA ALA A 29 -25.87 25.03 -19.43
C ALA A 29 -24.61 25.92 -19.64
N PRO A 30 -23.60 25.53 -20.46
CA PRO A 30 -23.58 24.46 -21.45
C PRO A 30 -22.61 23.32 -21.11
N ALA A 31 -22.81 22.19 -21.79
CA ALA A 31 -21.86 21.11 -21.87
C ALA A 31 -20.62 21.57 -22.66
N GLU A 32 -19.66 22.18 -21.97
CA GLU A 32 -18.33 22.44 -22.51
C GLU A 32 -17.31 21.84 -21.55
N SER A 33 -16.58 20.83 -22.05
CA SER A 33 -15.38 20.21 -21.48
C SER A 33 -15.04 20.67 -20.07
N VAL A 34 -15.74 20.11 -19.07
CA VAL A 34 -15.45 20.45 -17.67
C VAL A 34 -14.07 19.92 -17.34
N SER A 35 -13.07 20.78 -17.51
CA SER A 35 -11.68 20.42 -17.39
C SER A 35 -11.38 20.13 -15.93
N TYR A 36 -10.83 18.95 -15.63
CA TYR A 36 -10.56 18.50 -14.25
C TYR A 36 -9.72 19.51 -13.43
N LEU A 37 -8.95 20.36 -14.11
CA LEU A 37 -8.21 21.46 -13.49
C LEU A 37 -9.12 22.55 -12.89
N SER A 38 -10.25 22.87 -13.51
CA SER A 38 -11.15 23.91 -12.97
C SER A 38 -11.82 23.46 -11.67
N PHE A 39 -12.05 22.16 -11.50
CA PHE A 39 -12.49 21.57 -10.23
C PHE A 39 -11.44 21.64 -9.13
N ILE A 40 -10.17 21.36 -9.44
CA ILE A 40 -9.06 21.49 -8.48
C ILE A 40 -8.90 22.95 -8.00
N LEU A 41 -8.99 23.92 -8.92
CA LEU A 41 -8.91 25.35 -8.59
C LEU A 41 -10.12 25.82 -7.74
N LYS A 42 -11.30 25.23 -7.93
CA LYS A 42 -12.52 25.54 -7.16
C LYS A 42 -12.53 24.88 -5.77
N GLY A 43 -11.66 23.89 -5.52
CA GLY A 43 -11.60 23.10 -4.28
C GLY A 43 -11.14 23.85 -3.03
N GLY A 44 -10.61 25.06 -3.16
CA GLY A 44 -10.27 25.94 -2.03
C GLY A 44 -9.24 25.35 -1.05
N ILE A 45 -9.25 25.82 0.20
CA ILE A 45 -8.28 25.42 1.24
C ILE A 45 -8.27 23.91 1.54
N LEU A 46 -9.37 23.20 1.26
CA LEU A 46 -9.48 21.76 1.49
C LEU A 46 -8.67 20.91 0.51
N ILE A 47 -8.23 21.45 -0.63
CA ILE A 47 -7.39 20.70 -1.58
C ILE A 47 -5.96 20.52 -1.06
N VAL A 48 -5.48 21.44 -0.21
CA VAL A 48 -4.13 21.44 0.35
C VAL A 48 -3.83 20.17 1.16
N PRO A 49 -4.63 19.76 2.15
CA PRO A 49 -4.38 18.52 2.90
C PRO A 49 -4.47 17.27 2.03
N ILE A 50 -5.34 17.23 1.01
CA ILE A 50 -5.46 16.09 0.10
C ILE A 50 -4.19 15.91 -0.72
N ILE A 51 -3.63 17.00 -1.25
CA ILE A 51 -2.38 16.96 -2.01
C ILE A 51 -1.22 16.49 -1.11
N ILE A 52 -1.14 17.00 0.13
CA ILE A 52 -0.10 16.55 1.09
C ILE A 52 -0.24 15.06 1.39
N LEU A 53 -1.47 14.58 1.64
CA LEU A 53 -1.73 13.17 1.90
C LEU A 53 -1.39 12.28 0.69
N LEU A 54 -1.64 12.75 -0.54
CA LEU A 54 -1.28 12.05 -1.77
C LEU A 54 0.24 11.87 -1.89
N PHE A 55 1.01 12.93 -1.65
CA PHE A 55 2.47 12.85 -1.67
C PHE A 55 3.01 11.91 -0.58
N PHE A 56 2.43 11.96 0.62
CA PHE A 56 2.78 11.04 1.70
C PHE A 56 2.51 9.58 1.32
N CYS A 57 1.36 9.31 0.70
CA CYS A 57 0.99 7.97 0.25
C CYS A 57 1.97 7.46 -0.82
N ILE A 58 2.29 8.27 -1.83
CA ILE A 58 3.28 7.93 -2.86
C ILE A 58 4.65 7.66 -2.23
N TYR A 59 5.09 8.47 -1.28
CA TYR A 59 6.35 8.29 -0.58
C TYR A 59 6.43 6.90 0.09
N VAL A 60 5.39 6.52 0.85
CA VAL A 60 5.30 5.22 1.51
C VAL A 60 5.31 4.06 0.50
N ILE A 61 4.58 4.20 -0.61
CA ILE A 61 4.54 3.18 -1.68
C ILE A 61 5.92 2.96 -2.28
N ILE A 62 6.67 4.04 -2.57
CA ILE A 62 8.00 3.94 -3.17
C ILE A 62 9.00 3.30 -2.20
N GLU A 63 9.05 3.76 -0.95
CA GLU A 63 9.92 3.19 0.08
C GLU A 63 9.66 1.69 0.24
N ARG A 64 8.38 1.29 0.25
CA ARG A 64 8.00 -0.12 0.38
C ARG A 64 8.32 -0.94 -0.86
N TYR A 65 8.05 -0.41 -2.06
CA TYR A 65 8.38 -1.08 -3.32
C TYR A 65 9.89 -1.36 -3.42
N LEU A 66 10.73 -0.40 -3.01
CA LEU A 66 12.18 -0.59 -2.98
C LEU A 66 12.63 -1.64 -1.95
N SER A 67 12.04 -1.64 -0.75
CA SER A 67 12.35 -2.63 0.29
C SER A 67 12.00 -4.06 -0.14
N ILE A 68 10.80 -4.28 -0.70
CA ILE A 68 10.38 -5.60 -1.20
C ILE A 68 11.26 -6.01 -2.38
N LYS A 69 11.47 -5.11 -3.36
CA LYS A 69 12.28 -5.40 -4.54
C LYS A 69 13.72 -5.76 -4.17
N LYS A 70 14.30 -5.14 -3.14
CA LYS A 70 15.65 -5.47 -2.64
C LYS A 70 15.70 -6.86 -2.02
N ALA A 71 14.71 -7.24 -1.21
CA ALA A 71 14.64 -8.56 -0.58
C ALA A 71 14.32 -9.70 -1.57
N THR A 72 13.55 -9.42 -2.63
CA THR A 72 13.13 -10.39 -3.65
C THR A 72 14.12 -10.54 -4.81
N LYS A 73 15.19 -9.74 -4.87
CA LYS A 73 16.17 -9.78 -5.96
C LYS A 73 17.08 -11.01 -5.84
N GLN A 74 16.54 -12.19 -6.15
CA GLN A 74 17.29 -13.43 -6.26
C GLN A 74 17.94 -13.50 -7.65
N ASP A 75 19.26 -13.64 -7.73
CA ASP A 75 19.92 -13.99 -8.98
C ASP A 75 19.43 -15.37 -9.42
N LYS A 76 18.93 -15.45 -10.67
CA LYS A 76 18.40 -16.68 -11.25
C LYS A 76 19.46 -17.79 -11.28
N ASN A 77 20.74 -17.43 -11.26
CA ASN A 77 21.85 -18.37 -11.29
C ASN A 77 22.31 -18.83 -9.91
N LEU A 78 21.88 -18.18 -8.80
CA LEU A 78 22.35 -18.50 -7.44
C LEU A 78 22.23 -20.00 -7.11
N VAL A 79 21.06 -20.59 -7.40
CA VAL A 79 20.80 -22.01 -7.11
C VAL A 79 21.66 -22.93 -7.97
N SER A 80 21.90 -22.55 -9.23
CA SER A 80 22.75 -23.29 -10.16
C SER A 80 24.21 -23.28 -9.70
N ASP A 81 24.71 -22.11 -9.33
CA ASP A 81 26.08 -21.91 -8.87
C ASP A 81 26.35 -22.63 -7.55
N ILE A 82 25.40 -22.59 -6.62
CA ILE A 82 25.49 -23.32 -5.35
C ILE A 82 25.50 -24.83 -5.59
N LYS A 83 24.63 -25.34 -6.49
CA LYS A 83 24.63 -26.77 -6.85
C LYS A 83 25.98 -27.21 -7.43
N LEU A 84 26.64 -26.35 -8.21
CA LEU A 84 27.98 -26.61 -8.76
C LEU A 84 29.07 -26.64 -7.67
N GLN A 85 29.04 -25.71 -6.72
CA GLN A 85 30.00 -25.68 -5.61
C GLN A 85 29.82 -26.86 -4.65
N LEU A 86 28.57 -27.26 -4.38
CA LEU A 86 28.23 -28.44 -3.58
C LEU A 86 28.73 -29.74 -4.24
N LYS A 87 28.54 -29.90 -5.56
CA LYS A 87 29.09 -31.04 -6.31
C LYS A 87 30.61 -31.10 -6.28
N SER A 88 31.25 -29.93 -6.21
CA SER A 88 32.71 -29.79 -6.12
C SER A 88 33.25 -30.01 -4.69
N GLY A 89 32.38 -30.25 -3.71
CA GLY A 89 32.75 -30.46 -2.30
C GLY A 89 33.19 -29.20 -1.54
N LYS A 90 33.01 -28.01 -2.13
CA LYS A 90 33.48 -26.73 -1.57
C LYS A 90 32.36 -26.05 -0.77
N LEU A 91 32.09 -26.53 0.44
CA LEU A 91 31.01 -26.02 1.29
C LEU A 91 31.22 -24.56 1.70
N ASP A 92 32.45 -24.17 2.06
CA ASP A 92 32.77 -22.79 2.45
C ASP A 92 32.49 -21.77 1.34
N ASN A 93 32.79 -22.13 0.09
CA ASN A 93 32.48 -21.28 -1.06
C ASN A 93 30.98 -21.16 -1.30
N ALA A 94 30.22 -22.24 -1.10
CA ALA A 94 28.77 -22.21 -1.22
C ALA A 94 28.15 -21.30 -0.16
N ILE A 95 28.64 -21.35 1.08
CA ILE A 95 28.20 -20.48 2.17
C ILE A 95 28.53 -19.02 1.84
N MET A 96 29.76 -18.73 1.40
CA MET A 96 30.17 -17.38 1.00
C MET A 96 29.29 -16.82 -0.13
N LEU A 97 28.98 -17.63 -1.14
CA LEU A 97 28.12 -17.23 -2.25
C LEU A 97 26.70 -16.88 -1.77
N CYS A 98 26.13 -17.68 -0.86
CA CYS A 98 24.83 -17.38 -0.24
C CYS A 98 24.83 -16.06 0.55
N GLY A 99 25.97 -15.66 1.13
CA GLY A 99 26.08 -14.44 1.93
C GLY A 99 26.26 -13.16 1.14
N ARG A 100 26.76 -13.26 -0.10
CA ARG A 100 26.99 -12.09 -0.93
C ARG A 100 25.69 -11.43 -1.38
N GLU A 101 24.65 -12.23 -1.61
CA GLU A 101 23.38 -11.71 -2.11
C GLU A 101 22.44 -11.15 -1.02
N ASN A 102 22.59 -11.55 0.25
CA ASN A 102 21.67 -11.16 1.35
C ASN A 102 20.18 -11.26 0.94
N THR A 103 19.84 -12.30 0.19
CA THR A 103 18.46 -12.60 -0.25
C THR A 103 17.83 -13.62 0.69
N ALA A 104 16.51 -13.61 0.77
CA ALA A 104 15.75 -14.59 1.53
C ALA A 104 16.10 -16.04 1.13
N ALA A 105 16.14 -16.31 -0.18
CA ALA A 105 16.54 -17.61 -0.71
C ALA A 105 17.99 -17.99 -0.32
N GLY A 106 18.92 -17.03 -0.34
CA GLY A 106 20.30 -17.23 0.10
C GLY A 106 20.42 -17.56 1.59
N ASN A 107 19.66 -16.90 2.45
CA ASN A 107 19.66 -17.14 3.90
C ASN A 107 19.10 -18.53 4.25
N ILE A 108 18.02 -18.95 3.59
CA ILE A 108 17.43 -20.29 3.75
C ILE A 108 18.43 -21.36 3.29
N LEU A 109 19.07 -21.15 2.14
CA LEU A 109 20.00 -22.11 1.55
C LEU A 109 21.31 -22.19 2.36
N ARG A 110 21.82 -21.06 2.87
CA ARG A 110 22.94 -21.01 3.83
C ARG A 110 22.67 -21.86 5.06
N SER A 111 21.47 -21.75 5.61
CA SER A 111 21.07 -22.47 6.83
C SER A 111 21.02 -23.98 6.57
N GLY A 112 20.52 -24.42 5.41
CA GLY A 112 20.57 -25.83 5.00
C GLY A 112 21.99 -26.35 4.75
N ILE A 113 22.84 -25.55 4.09
CA ILE A 113 24.23 -25.94 3.78
C ILE A 113 25.09 -26.05 5.04
N SER A 114 24.85 -25.22 6.06
CA SER A 114 25.62 -25.21 7.31
C SER A 114 25.45 -26.48 8.16
N ILE A 115 24.43 -27.29 7.90
CA ILE A 115 24.09 -28.52 8.65
C ILE A 115 24.12 -29.76 7.75
N ILE A 116 24.81 -29.67 6.61
CA ILE A 116 25.10 -30.81 5.75
C ILE A 116 25.82 -31.90 6.58
N GLY A 117 25.35 -33.14 6.44
CA GLY A 117 25.85 -34.31 7.19
C GLY A 117 24.91 -34.77 8.32
N ARG A 118 23.90 -33.98 8.66
CA ARG A 118 22.80 -34.40 9.55
C ARG A 118 21.67 -35.11 8.77
N PRO A 119 20.77 -35.85 9.44
CA PRO A 119 19.61 -36.46 8.78
C PRO A 119 18.79 -35.43 7.99
N ILE A 120 18.28 -35.82 6.81
CA ILE A 120 17.54 -34.92 5.90
C ILE A 120 16.38 -34.21 6.61
N ALA A 121 15.68 -34.92 7.51
CA ALA A 121 14.56 -34.36 8.28
C ALA A 121 14.97 -33.15 9.16
N GLU A 122 16.19 -33.15 9.70
CA GLU A 122 16.69 -32.04 10.52
C GLU A 122 17.07 -30.83 9.67
N ILE A 123 17.63 -31.09 8.48
CA ILE A 123 17.97 -30.04 7.50
C ILE A 123 16.70 -29.34 7.02
N GLU A 124 15.69 -30.12 6.62
CA GLU A 124 14.40 -29.60 6.17
C GLU A 124 13.71 -28.78 7.27
N SER A 125 13.65 -29.29 8.50
CA SER A 125 13.06 -28.57 9.63
C SER A 125 13.77 -27.24 9.92
N ASN A 126 15.10 -27.19 9.84
CA ASN A 126 15.85 -25.95 10.01
C ASN A 126 15.62 -24.96 8.87
N MET A 127 15.58 -25.45 7.63
CA MET A 127 15.30 -24.63 6.45
C MET A 127 13.89 -24.05 6.52
N GLU A 128 12.89 -24.84 6.93
CA GLU A 128 11.52 -24.39 7.13
C GLU A 128 11.41 -23.35 8.24
N LYS A 129 12.09 -23.57 9.38
CA LYS A 129 12.12 -22.58 10.47
C LYS A 129 12.75 -21.26 10.02
N THR A 130 13.86 -21.33 9.28
CA THR A 130 14.53 -20.15 8.73
C THR A 130 13.64 -19.45 7.70
N ALA A 131 12.95 -20.21 6.85
CA ALA A 131 12.00 -19.68 5.88
C ALA A 131 10.86 -18.93 6.58
N ASN A 132 10.28 -19.49 7.64
CA ASN A 132 9.25 -18.81 8.43
C ASN A 132 9.76 -17.50 9.06
N ILE A 133 11.00 -17.47 9.55
CA ILE A 133 11.60 -16.23 10.09
C ILE A 133 11.81 -15.18 9.00
N GLU A 134 12.26 -15.60 7.82
CA GLU A 134 12.49 -14.71 6.69
C GLU A 134 11.17 -14.17 6.12
N ILE A 135 10.14 -15.01 6.02
CA ILE A 135 8.77 -14.62 5.67
C ILE A 135 8.25 -13.61 6.71
N ALA A 136 8.37 -13.91 8.01
CA ALA A 136 7.94 -13.00 9.06
C ALA A 136 8.68 -11.65 9.00
N GLN A 137 9.96 -11.63 8.60
CA GLN A 137 10.70 -10.39 8.36
C GLN A 137 10.18 -9.63 7.15
N MET A 138 9.85 -10.31 6.05
CA MET A 138 9.21 -9.70 4.88
C MET A 138 7.83 -9.11 5.22
N GLU A 139 7.09 -9.79 6.11
CA GLU A 139 5.78 -9.38 6.61
C GLU A 139 5.84 -8.23 7.64
N ARG A 140 6.99 -8.01 8.30
CA ARG A 140 7.17 -7.06 9.42
C ARG A 140 6.91 -5.57 9.12
N GLY A 141 6.37 -5.24 7.96
CA GLY A 141 5.85 -3.91 7.61
C GLY A 141 4.48 -3.93 6.92
N LEU A 142 3.91 -5.09 6.60
CA LEU A 142 2.58 -5.21 6.00
C LEU A 142 1.47 -4.92 7.01
N GLY A 143 1.65 -5.29 8.28
CA GLY A 143 0.65 -5.05 9.34
C GLY A 143 0.36 -3.57 9.59
N TYR A 144 1.36 -2.68 9.45
CA TYR A 144 1.17 -1.24 9.59
C TYR A 144 0.49 -0.61 8.36
N LEU A 145 0.71 -1.19 7.17
CA LEU A 145 0.02 -0.78 5.94
C LEU A 145 -1.44 -1.24 5.92
N GLY A 146 -1.76 -2.41 6.48
CA GLY A 146 -3.15 -2.87 6.61
C GLY A 146 -3.97 -2.03 7.59
N LEU A 147 -3.33 -1.41 8.58
CA LEU A 147 -3.97 -0.51 9.54
C LEU A 147 -4.32 0.87 8.96
N ILE A 148 -3.69 1.28 7.85
CA ILE A 148 -3.92 2.60 7.23
C ILE A 148 -4.91 2.55 6.05
N SER A 149 -5.44 1.36 5.71
CA SER A 149 -6.34 1.13 4.58
C SER A 149 -7.81 1.04 4.96
#